data_AF-A0A6G6PLL9-F1
#
_entry.id   AF-A0A6G6PLL9-F1
#
_cell.length_a   1.000
_cell.length_b   1.000
_cell.length_c   1.000
_cell.angle_alpha   90.00
_cell.angle_beta   90.00
_cell.angle_gamma   90.00
#
_symmetry.space_group_name_H-M   'P 1'
#
loop_
_entity.id
_entity.type
_entity.pdbx_description
1 polymer ?
#
loop_
_entity_poly.entity_id
_entity_poly.type
_entity_poly.pdbx_seq_one_letter_code
_entity_poly.pdbx_strand_id
1 'polypeptide(L)' 'MNSRQRYKLSRKEKRMEQRKEESRKVNSFDVMAQIIVELKKLKSAPDTRKQPRLRKPIMSDGSVTAR' A
#
# COMPACT_ATOMS: atom_id res chain seq x y z
N MET A 1 -1.49 40.04 -28.06
CA MET A 1 -1.44 39.78 -26.59
C MET A 1 -0.78 40.95 -25.88
N ASN A 2 -1.44 41.55 -24.89
CA ASN A 2 -0.92 42.76 -24.22
C ASN A 2 0.09 42.45 -23.10
N SER A 3 0.81 43.47 -22.62
CA SER A 3 1.85 43.35 -21.59
C SER A 3 1.31 42.77 -20.27
N ARG A 4 0.09 43.16 -19.89
CA ARG A 4 -0.58 42.68 -18.67
C ARG A 4 -0.93 41.18 -18.74
N GLN A 5 -1.33 40.69 -19.91
CA GLN A 5 -1.57 39.28 -20.18
C GLN A 5 -0.26 38.47 -20.12
N ARG A 6 0.82 38.97 -20.74
CA ARG A 6 2.16 38.37 -20.65
C ARG A 6 2.64 38.24 -19.19
N TYR A 7 2.48 39.29 -18.40
CA TYR A 7 2.86 39.26 -16.98
C TYR A 7 2.08 38.20 -16.18
N LYS A 8 0.76 38.10 -16.39
CA LYS A 8 -0.07 37.08 -15.73
C LYS A 8 0.34 35.66 -16.11
N LEU A 9 0.68 35.43 -17.38
CA LEU A 9 1.15 34.13 -17.86
C LEU A 9 2.47 33.72 -17.23
N SER A 10 3.48 34.61 -17.25
CA SER A 10 4.77 34.35 -16.60
C SER A 10 4.63 34.04 -15.11
N ARG A 11 3.72 34.75 -14.41
CA ARG A 11 3.45 34.49 -12.99
C ARG A 11 2.76 33.13 -12.77
N LYS A 12 1.92 32.69 -13.71
CA LYS A 12 1.28 31.38 -13.67
C LYS A 12 2.30 30.26 -13.94
N GLU A 13 3.19 30.45 -14.91
CA GLU A 13 4.27 29.50 -15.23
C GLU A 13 5.19 29.29 -14.03
N LYS A 14 5.68 30.37 -13.40
CA LYS A 14 6.51 30.27 -12.19
C LYS A 14 5.83 29.49 -11.06
N ARG A 15 4.51 29.67 -10.87
CA ARG A 15 3.74 28.90 -9.87
C ARG A 15 3.62 27.42 -10.23
N MET A 16 3.43 27.10 -11.51
CA MET A 16 3.37 25.71 -11.97
C MET A 16 4.72 25.02 -11.85
N GLU A 17 5.80 25.75 -12.08
CA GLU A 17 7.18 25.25 -11.93
C GLU A 17 7.53 24.98 -10.47
N GLN A 18 7.18 25.88 -9.56
CA GLN A 18 7.29 25.67 -8.11
C GLN A 18 6.54 24.41 -7.65
N ARG A 19 5.29 24.22 -8.09
CA ARG A 19 4.51 23.02 -7.75
C ARG A 19 5.13 21.73 -8.31
N LYS A 20 5.67 21.77 -9.54
CA LYS A 20 6.40 20.64 -10.11
C LYS A 20 7.64 20.31 -9.30
N GLU A 21 8.40 21.32 -8.89
CA GLU A 21 9.59 21.14 -8.09
C GLU A 21 9.29 20.61 -6.69
N GLU A 22 8.22 21.08 -6.05
CA GLU A 22 7.70 20.52 -4.81
C GLU A 22 7.27 19.06 -4.96
N SER A 23 6.59 18.70 -6.05
CA SER A 23 6.19 17.30 -6.31
C SER A 23 7.37 16.36 -6.54
N ARG A 24 8.50 16.88 -7.08
CA ARG A 24 9.74 16.11 -7.26
C ARG A 24 10.48 15.84 -5.95
N LYS A 25 10.17 16.57 -4.87
CA LYS A 25 10.81 16.37 -3.55
C LYS A 25 10.34 15.08 -2.86
N VAL A 26 9.26 14.46 -3.34
CA VAL A 26 8.80 13.17 -2.82
C VAL A 26 9.53 12.05 -3.55
N ASN A 27 10.53 11.49 -2.89
CA ASN A 27 11.26 10.33 -3.38
C ASN A 27 10.35 9.09 -3.32
N SER A 28 10.11 8.46 -4.48
CA SER A 28 9.27 7.26 -4.58
C SER A 28 9.82 6.09 -3.75
N PHE A 29 11.15 6.01 -3.59
CA PHE A 29 11.79 5.00 -2.75
C PHE A 29 11.41 5.16 -1.28
N ASP A 30 11.42 6.39 -0.76
CA ASP A 30 11.11 6.67 0.64
C ASP A 30 9.64 6.35 0.95
N VAL A 31 8.74 6.69 0.02
CA VAL A 31 7.31 6.33 0.11
C VAL A 31 7.13 4.81 0.13
N MET A 32 7.79 4.08 -0.77
CA MET A 32 7.72 2.61 -0.80
C MET A 32 8.30 1.97 0.46
N ALA A 33 9.42 2.49 0.98
CA ALA A 33 10.02 2.01 2.21
C ALA A 33 9.07 2.20 3.40
N GLN A 34 8.40 3.36 3.49
CA GLN A 34 7.42 3.64 4.53
C GLN A 34 6.22 2.68 4.47
N ILE A 35 5.68 2.43 3.27
CA ILE A 35 4.59 1.46 3.05
C ILE A 35 5.00 0.06 3.52
N ILE A 36 6.20 -0.42 3.17
CA ILE A 36 6.67 -1.75 3.57
C ILE A 36 6.80 -1.87 5.10
N VAL A 37 7.33 -0.83 5.75
CA VAL A 37 7.47 -0.79 7.21
C VAL A 37 6.09 -0.85 7.88
N GLU A 38 5.11 -0.11 7.38
CA GLU A 38 3.74 -0.13 7.90
C GLU A 38 3.05 -1.48 7.69
N LEU A 39 3.20 -2.10 6.51
CA LEU A 39 2.66 -3.42 6.23
C LEU A 39 3.25 -4.50 7.15
N LYS A 40 4.55 -4.41 7.51
CA LYS A 40 5.18 -5.33 8.47
C LYS A 40 4.65 -5.18 9.90
N LYS A 41 4.12 -4.02 10.27
CA LYS A 41 3.51 -3.78 11.60
C LYS A 41 2.11 -4.39 11.70
N LEU A 42 1.45 -4.65 10.59
CA LEU A 42 0.16 -5.32 10.60
C LEU A 42 0.35 -6.74 11.15
N LYS A 43 -0.47 -7.13 12.13
CA LYS A 43 -0.50 -8.51 12.61
C LYS A 43 -0.75 -9.40 11.41
N SER A 44 0.24 -10.21 11.04
CA SER A 44 0.10 -11.21 9.98
C SER A 44 -1.10 -12.10 10.29
N ALA A 45 -1.80 -12.55 9.25
CA ALA A 45 -2.79 -13.62 9.39
C ALA A 45 -2.20 -14.76 10.25
N PRO A 46 -2.99 -15.39 11.13
CA PRO A 46 -2.49 -16.46 11.99
C PRO A 46 -1.80 -17.51 11.13
N ASP A 47 -0.59 -17.90 11.54
CA ASP A 47 0.25 -18.86 10.85
C ASP A 47 -0.56 -20.12 10.52
N THR A 48 -0.87 -20.32 9.23
CA THR A 48 -1.72 -21.43 8.78
C THR A 48 -1.04 -22.79 9.02
N ARG A 49 0.27 -22.81 9.29
CA ARG A 49 1.01 -24.01 9.72
C ARG A 49 0.65 -24.45 11.14
N LYS A 50 0.09 -23.55 11.96
CA LYS A 50 -0.36 -23.83 13.33
C LYS A 50 -1.87 -24.09 13.42
N GLN A 51 -2.58 -24.12 12.30
CA GLN A 51 -4.01 -24.45 12.35
C GLN A 51 -4.19 -25.92 12.74
N PRO A 52 -5.02 -26.22 13.75
CA PRO A 52 -5.35 -27.59 14.07
C PRO A 52 -6.01 -28.22 12.84
N ARG A 53 -5.37 -29.25 12.28
CA ARG A 53 -5.97 -30.03 11.20
C ARG A 53 -7.28 -30.59 11.73
N LEU A 54 -8.39 -30.31 11.02
CA LEU A 54 -9.69 -30.90 11.32
C LEU A 54 -9.52 -32.42 11.29
N ARG A 55 -9.49 -33.05 12.47
CA ARG A 55 -9.41 -34.51 12.57
C ARG A 55 -10.72 -35.07 12.01
N LYS A 56 -10.63 -36.15 11.23
CA LYS A 56 -11.80 -36.85 10.72
C LYS A 56 -12.71 -37.22 11.91
N PRO A 57 -14.03 -37.09 11.79
CA PRO A 57 -14.93 -37.52 12.85
C PRO A 57 -14.69 -39.01 13.12
N ILE A 58 -14.50 -39.34 14.40
CA ILE A 58 -14.40 -40.71 14.88
C ILE A 58 -15.83 -41.16 15.19
N MET A 59 -16.27 -42.23 14.55
CA MET A 59 -17.57 -42.83 14.77
C MET A 59 -17.62 -43.50 16.16
N SER A 60 -18.82 -43.76 16.69
CA SER A 60 -19.00 -44.37 18.03
C SER A 60 -18.40 -45.77 18.18
N ASP A 61 -18.12 -46.43 17.06
CA ASP A 61 -17.45 -47.72 16.95
C ASP A 61 -15.91 -47.61 16.79
N GLY A 62 -15.36 -46.40 16.87
CA GLY A 62 -13.93 -46.14 16.70
C GLY A 62 -13.47 -46.08 15.24
N SER A 63 -14.38 -46.24 14.28
CA SER A 63 -14.04 -46.15 12.85
C SER A 63 -13.83 -44.70 12.41
N VAL A 64 -12.97 -44.52 11.39
CA VAL A 64 -12.69 -43.21 10.79
C VAL A 64 -13.39 -43.15 9.45
N THR A 65 -14.26 -42.14 9.24
CA THR A 65 -14.96 -42.01 7.96
C THR A 65 -13.96 -41.79 6.81
N ALA A 66 -13.98 -42.69 5.82
CA ALA A 66 -13.28 -42.51 4.56
C ALA A 66 -14.05 -41.50 3.67
N ARG A 67 -13.33 -40.82 2.78
CA ARG A 67 -13.89 -39.81 1.86
C ARG A 67 -14.65 -40.46 0.71
#